data_AF-A0A975G1Q9-F1
#
_entry.id   AF-A0A975G1Q9-F1
#
_cell.length_a   1.000
_cell.length_b   1.000
_cell.length_c   1.000
_cell.angle_alpha   90.00
_cell.angle_beta   90.00
_cell.angle_gamma   90.00
#
_symmetry.space_group_name_H-M   'P 1'
#
loop_
_entity.id
_entity.type
_entity.pdbx_description
1 polymer ?
#
loop_
_entity_poly.entity_id
_entity_poly.type
_entity_poly.pdbx_seq_one_letter_code
_entity_poly.pdbx_strand_id
1 'polypeptide(L)'
;MSTSDQFRPKSRGLAQAGCAALLVALGGCAAGGATPFSAGRIDQRSSVAGEVAKASETPGPYPTFSSVPPVPHDIRPASAWRSAVVGELADKRQLEAEAASIPFILKDSEAWATAERAKIPASELKPVAPGEASDSEAYAAEQRARATPPPAPH
;
A
#
# COMPACT_ATOMS: atom_id res chain seq x y z
N MET A 1 37.77 49.82 -67.21
CA MET A 1 36.99 50.43 -66.12
C MET A 1 37.44 49.75 -64.85
N SER A 2 38.39 50.36 -64.13
CA SER A 2 38.17 51.04 -62.83
C SER A 2 37.54 50.09 -61.81
N THR A 3 38.11 49.81 -60.64
CA THR A 3 38.83 50.68 -59.68
C THR A 3 39.48 49.70 -58.66
N SER A 4 40.76 49.84 -58.29
CA SER A 4 41.23 50.42 -57.00
C SER A 4 40.73 49.66 -55.77
N ASP A 5 41.47 49.40 -54.69
CA ASP A 5 42.80 49.76 -54.26
C ASP A 5 43.12 48.82 -53.09
N GLN A 6 44.41 48.67 -52.79
CA GLN A 6 44.95 47.89 -51.69
C GLN A 6 44.59 48.50 -50.33
N PHE A 7 44.22 47.68 -49.35
CA PHE A 7 44.43 48.01 -47.94
C PHE A 7 44.85 46.77 -47.14
N ARG A 8 46.15 46.63 -46.93
CA ARG A 8 46.72 45.80 -45.87
C ARG A 8 46.72 46.61 -44.57
N PRO A 9 46.35 45.97 -43.45
CA PRO A 9 47.23 46.09 -42.29
C PRO A 9 47.53 44.75 -41.60
N LYS A 10 48.77 44.69 -41.11
CA LYS A 10 49.35 43.72 -40.17
C LYS A 10 48.73 43.89 -38.77
N SER A 11 48.65 42.80 -38.01
CA SER A 11 49.03 42.62 -36.59
C SER A 11 48.09 41.61 -35.93
N ARG A 12 48.58 40.39 -35.63
CA ARG A 12 49.16 39.98 -34.34
C ARG A 12 48.18 40.10 -33.17
N GLY A 13 47.76 38.95 -32.65
CA GLY A 13 47.39 38.79 -31.24
C GLY A 13 45.95 38.37 -30.99
N LEU A 14 45.56 37.14 -31.34
CA LEU A 14 44.35 36.51 -30.80
C LEU A 14 44.35 34.99 -31.09
N ALA A 15 45.43 34.31 -30.72
CA ALA A 15 45.49 32.84 -30.81
C ALA A 15 46.11 32.21 -29.55
N GLN A 16 45.95 32.86 -28.39
CA GLN A 16 46.48 32.40 -27.11
C GLN A 16 45.44 32.41 -25.98
N ALA A 17 44.14 32.43 -26.34
CA ALA A 17 43.03 32.37 -25.38
C ALA A 17 42.07 31.20 -25.66
N GLY A 18 42.53 30.16 -26.38
CA GLY A 18 41.72 28.97 -26.67
C GLY A 18 42.05 27.75 -25.80
N CYS A 19 43.29 27.63 -25.31
CA CYS A 19 43.74 26.40 -24.64
C CYS A 19 43.47 26.35 -23.13
N ALA A 20 43.22 27.49 -22.46
CA ALA A 20 42.92 27.49 -21.03
C ALA A 20 41.46 27.10 -20.71
N ALA A 21 40.54 27.29 -21.66
CA ALA A 21 39.13 26.96 -21.48
C ALA A 21 38.83 25.45 -21.60
N LEU A 22 39.68 24.69 -22.30
CA LEU A 22 39.49 23.25 -22.45
C LEU A 22 39.91 22.45 -21.19
N LEU A 23 40.86 22.95 -20.38
CA LEU A 23 41.32 22.23 -19.19
C LEU A 23 40.36 22.36 -17.99
N VAL A 24 39.49 23.38 -17.96
CA VAL A 24 38.46 23.53 -16.93
C VAL A 24 37.24 22.63 -17.21
N ALA A 25 37.00 22.28 -18.48
CA ALA A 25 35.87 21.43 -18.87
C ALA A 25 36.11 19.93 -18.60
N LEU A 26 37.36 19.46 -18.48
CA LEU A 26 37.66 18.07 -18.13
C LEU A 26 37.80 17.80 -16.62
N GLY A 27 37.85 18.83 -15.77
CA GLY A 27 37.91 18.68 -14.31
C GLY A 27 36.55 18.44 -13.64
N GLY A 28 35.44 18.73 -14.34
CA GLY A 28 34.08 18.69 -13.79
C GLY A 28 33.54 17.28 -13.50
N CYS A 29 34.16 16.22 -14.03
CA CYS A 29 33.77 14.83 -13.74
C CYS A 29 34.63 14.14 -12.68
N ALA A 30 35.69 14.81 -12.17
CA ALA A 30 36.54 14.28 -11.11
C ALA A 30 36.35 15.00 -9.76
N ALA A 31 35.68 16.16 -9.75
CA ALA A 31 35.43 16.95 -8.55
C ALA A 31 34.01 16.72 -8.00
N GLY A 32 33.77 15.48 -7.55
CA GLY A 32 32.52 15.09 -6.92
C GLY A 32 32.61 13.63 -6.51
N GLY A 33 33.39 13.34 -5.48
CA GLY A 33 33.70 11.99 -4.97
C GLY A 33 32.50 11.23 -4.36
N ALA A 34 31.35 11.29 -5.01
CA ALA A 34 30.17 10.49 -4.71
C ALA A 34 29.67 9.90 -6.02
N THR A 35 30.23 8.77 -6.41
CA THR A 35 29.53 7.88 -7.35
C THR A 35 28.22 7.45 -6.68
N PRO A 36 27.11 7.23 -7.40
CA PRO A 36 25.86 6.73 -6.79
C PRO A 36 26.01 5.35 -6.14
N PHE A 37 27.19 4.73 -6.31
CA PHE A 37 27.60 3.45 -5.73
C PHE A 37 28.65 3.63 -4.61
N SER A 38 28.96 4.85 -4.18
CA SER A 38 29.83 5.08 -3.03
C SER A 38 29.12 4.66 -1.76
N ALA A 39 29.79 3.89 -0.91
CA ALA A 39 29.25 3.48 0.38
C ALA A 39 28.79 4.71 1.18
N GLY A 40 27.51 4.70 1.60
CA GLY A 40 26.95 5.75 2.45
C GLY A 40 27.68 5.81 3.79
N ARG A 41 27.79 7.01 4.38
CA ARG A 41 28.37 7.15 5.72
C ARG A 41 27.45 6.48 6.75
N ILE A 42 28.01 5.65 7.61
CA ILE A 42 27.26 5.00 8.70
C ILE A 42 26.95 6.05 9.77
N ASP A 43 25.68 6.20 10.13
CA ASP A 43 25.27 7.04 11.26
C ASP A 43 25.64 6.36 12.58
N GLN A 44 26.60 6.94 13.30
CA GLN A 44 27.11 6.44 14.58
C GLN A 44 26.12 6.56 15.74
N ARG A 45 25.03 7.31 15.57
CA ARG A 45 23.97 7.42 16.59
C ARG A 45 22.98 6.26 16.52
N SER A 46 23.05 5.43 15.46
CA SER A 46 22.19 4.27 15.29
C SER A 46 22.60 3.14 16.22
N SER A 47 21.64 2.49 16.87
CA SER A 47 21.87 1.30 17.70
C SER A 47 22.48 0.13 16.92
N VAL A 48 22.35 0.12 15.59
CA VAL A 48 22.88 -0.92 14.70
C VAL A 48 24.16 -0.49 13.98
N ALA A 49 24.75 0.66 14.30
CA ALA A 49 25.94 1.18 13.61
C ALA A 49 27.10 0.18 13.59
N GLY A 50 27.33 -0.51 14.71
CA GLY A 50 28.37 -1.53 14.82
C GLY A 50 28.10 -2.79 13.97
N GLU A 51 26.84 -3.16 13.78
CA GLU A 51 26.45 -4.30 12.94
C GLU A 51 26.58 -3.94 11.45
N VAL A 52 26.17 -2.74 11.07
CA VAL A 52 26.31 -2.21 9.71
C VAL A 52 27.79 -2.09 9.33
N ALA A 53 28.64 -1.62 10.25
CA ALA A 53 30.09 -1.55 10.03
C ALA A 53 30.68 -2.95 9.76
N LYS A 54 30.36 -3.94 10.61
CA LYS A 54 30.81 -5.33 10.42
C LYS A 54 30.30 -5.95 9.11
N ALA A 55 29.04 -5.71 8.75
CA ALA A 55 28.46 -6.20 7.50
C ALA A 55 29.09 -5.54 6.26
N SER A 56 29.55 -4.29 6.37
CA SER A 56 30.25 -3.58 5.30
C SER A 56 31.70 -4.08 5.10
N GLU A 57 32.36 -4.50 6.17
CA GLU A 57 33.72 -5.04 6.12
C GLU A 57 33.77 -6.48 5.59
N THR A 58 32.71 -7.25 5.85
CA THR A 58 32.58 -8.64 5.40
C THR A 58 31.29 -8.84 4.61
N PRO A 59 31.29 -8.53 3.30
CA PRO A 59 30.15 -8.81 2.44
C PRO A 59 29.81 -10.30 2.49
N GLY A 60 28.56 -10.61 2.83
CA GLY A 60 28.06 -11.99 2.81
C GLY A 60 28.05 -12.58 1.39
N PRO A 61 27.78 -13.89 1.26
CA PRO A 61 27.61 -14.51 -0.04
C PRO A 61 26.48 -13.82 -0.82
N TYR A 62 26.78 -13.38 -2.05
CA TYR A 62 25.75 -12.84 -2.93
C TYR A 62 24.86 -13.97 -3.43
N PRO A 63 23.53 -13.85 -3.29
CA PRO A 63 22.62 -14.83 -3.88
C PRO A 63 22.79 -14.83 -5.39
N THR A 64 22.79 -16.02 -5.98
CA THR A 64 22.85 -16.23 -7.42
C THR A 64 21.46 -16.56 -7.94
N PHE A 65 21.22 -16.43 -9.24
CA PHE A 65 19.96 -16.92 -9.82
C PHE A 65 19.75 -18.43 -9.61
N SER A 66 20.84 -19.18 -9.39
CA SER A 66 20.79 -20.60 -9.03
C SER A 66 20.42 -20.86 -7.56
N SER A 67 20.50 -19.86 -6.67
CA SER A 67 20.04 -19.99 -5.28
C SER A 67 18.55 -19.72 -5.11
N VAL A 68 17.84 -19.39 -6.19
CA VAL A 68 16.38 -19.27 -6.19
C VAL A 68 15.78 -20.67 -6.06
N PRO A 69 14.93 -20.92 -5.05
CA PRO A 69 14.24 -22.20 -4.92
C PRO A 69 13.41 -22.52 -6.18
N PRO A 70 13.23 -23.81 -6.51
CA PRO A 70 12.34 -24.20 -7.60
C PRO A 70 10.91 -23.75 -7.33
N VAL A 71 10.15 -23.54 -8.40
CA VAL A 71 8.74 -23.16 -8.32
C VAL A 71 7.98 -24.20 -7.48
N PRO A 72 7.19 -23.78 -6.48
CA PRO A 72 6.37 -24.72 -5.71
C PRO A 72 5.47 -25.53 -6.62
N HIS A 73 5.40 -26.84 -6.40
CA HIS A 73 4.52 -27.73 -7.16
C HIS A 73 3.10 -27.80 -6.59
N ASP A 74 2.92 -27.39 -5.33
CA ASP A 74 1.62 -27.32 -4.66
C ASP A 74 0.92 -25.97 -4.91
N ILE A 75 0.79 -25.62 -6.18
CA ILE A 75 0.04 -24.43 -6.60
C ILE A 75 -1.25 -24.91 -7.23
N ARG A 76 -2.37 -24.35 -6.76
CA ARG A 76 -3.69 -24.62 -7.32
C ARG A 76 -3.67 -24.38 -8.85
N PRO A 77 -4.08 -25.37 -9.66
CA PRO A 77 -4.10 -25.21 -11.12
C PRO A 77 -5.17 -24.22 -11.55
N ALA A 78 -4.97 -23.55 -12.69
CA ALA A 78 -5.91 -22.57 -13.22
C ALA A 78 -7.32 -23.13 -13.46
N SER A 79 -7.45 -24.42 -13.78
CA SER A 79 -8.75 -25.10 -13.92
C SER A 79 -9.54 -25.11 -12.60
N ALA A 80 -8.87 -25.42 -11.48
CA ALA A 80 -9.50 -25.43 -10.16
C ALA A 80 -9.98 -24.04 -9.73
N TRP A 81 -9.24 -22.97 -10.09
CA TRP A 81 -9.72 -21.60 -9.90
C TRP A 81 -11.00 -21.31 -10.68
N ARG A 82 -11.07 -21.72 -11.96
CA ARG A 82 -12.29 -21.52 -12.76
C ARG A 82 -13.48 -22.27 -12.17
N SER A 83 -13.29 -23.51 -11.75
CA SER A 83 -14.35 -24.31 -11.12
C SER A 83 -14.87 -23.63 -9.84
N ALA A 84 -13.97 -23.10 -9.01
CA ALA A 84 -14.37 -22.36 -7.80
C ALA A 84 -15.21 -21.12 -8.14
N VAL A 85 -14.79 -20.32 -9.13
CA VAL A 85 -15.54 -19.12 -9.55
C VAL A 85 -16.91 -19.50 -10.12
N VAL A 86 -17.02 -20.58 -10.89
CA VAL A 86 -18.31 -21.05 -11.40
C VAL A 86 -19.24 -21.47 -10.26
N GLY A 87 -18.70 -22.14 -9.23
CA GLY A 87 -19.44 -22.47 -8.01
C GLY A 87 -19.96 -21.23 -7.30
N GLU A 88 -19.07 -20.27 -7.01
CA GLU A 88 -19.41 -19.01 -6.34
C GLU A 88 -20.51 -18.22 -7.09
N LEU A 89 -20.44 -18.19 -8.43
CA LEU A 89 -21.45 -17.54 -9.26
C LEU A 89 -22.79 -18.30 -9.27
N ALA A 90 -22.79 -19.61 -9.06
CA ALA A 90 -24.03 -20.38 -8.89
C ALA A 90 -24.67 -20.05 -7.53
N ASP A 91 -23.87 -20.07 -6.46
CA ASP A 91 -24.32 -19.78 -5.09
C ASP A 91 -24.86 -18.35 -4.99
N LYS A 92 -24.16 -17.38 -5.59
CA LYS A 92 -24.63 -15.99 -5.70
C LYS A 92 -26.02 -15.92 -6.36
N ARG A 93 -26.20 -16.59 -7.50
CA ARG A 93 -27.49 -16.57 -8.22
C ARG A 93 -28.60 -17.21 -7.40
N GLN A 94 -28.30 -18.27 -6.65
CA GLN A 94 -29.24 -18.87 -5.73
C GLN A 94 -29.63 -17.89 -4.62
N LEU A 95 -28.65 -17.25 -3.97
CA LEU A 95 -28.88 -16.26 -2.94
C LEU A 95 -29.71 -15.07 -3.46
N GLU A 96 -29.42 -14.58 -4.67
CA GLU A 96 -30.21 -13.51 -5.30
C GLU A 96 -31.66 -13.93 -5.56
N ALA A 97 -31.88 -15.19 -5.99
CA ALA A 97 -33.23 -15.72 -6.18
C ALA A 97 -34.00 -15.86 -4.86
N GLU A 98 -33.34 -16.35 -3.81
CA GLU A 98 -33.90 -16.44 -2.46
C GLU A 98 -34.21 -15.05 -1.91
N ALA A 99 -33.27 -14.10 -2.00
CA ALA A 99 -33.46 -12.72 -1.56
C ALA A 99 -34.61 -12.03 -2.30
N ALA A 100 -34.75 -12.24 -3.62
CA ALA A 100 -35.86 -11.71 -4.40
C ALA A 100 -37.22 -12.28 -3.99
N SER A 101 -37.26 -13.50 -3.42
CA SER A 101 -38.48 -14.11 -2.91
C SER A 101 -38.91 -13.56 -1.54
N ILE A 102 -38.00 -12.88 -0.82
CA ILE A 102 -38.27 -12.30 0.49
C ILE A 102 -38.82 -10.88 0.29
N PRO A 103 -40.09 -10.61 0.64
CA PRO A 103 -40.62 -9.27 0.56
C PRO A 103 -39.92 -8.38 1.59
N PHE A 104 -39.03 -7.49 1.12
CA PHE A 104 -38.44 -6.42 1.94
C PHE A 104 -39.47 -5.33 2.21
N ILE A 105 -40.47 -5.64 3.04
CA ILE A 105 -41.43 -4.67 3.56
C ILE A 105 -40.88 -4.19 4.90
N LEU A 106 -40.11 -3.10 4.86
CA LEU A 106 -39.70 -2.37 6.06
C LEU A 106 -40.87 -1.52 6.57
N LYS A 107 -42.00 -2.16 6.91
CA LYS A 107 -43.10 -1.51 7.62
C LYS A 107 -43.40 -2.32 8.87
N ASP A 108 -43.42 -1.62 9.99
CA ASP A 108 -43.76 -2.17 11.30
C ASP A 108 -42.89 -3.38 11.70
N SER A 109 -41.58 -3.13 11.79
CA SER A 109 -40.58 -4.14 12.18
C SER A 109 -40.88 -4.78 13.54
N GLU A 110 -41.58 -4.07 14.43
CA GLU A 110 -42.00 -4.67 15.71
C GLU A 110 -43.20 -5.59 15.57
N ALA A 111 -44.21 -5.25 14.75
CA ALA A 111 -45.30 -6.18 14.46
C ALA A 111 -44.78 -7.46 13.77
N TRP A 112 -43.85 -7.32 12.82
CA TRP A 112 -43.19 -8.48 12.20
C TRP A 112 -42.38 -9.30 13.20
N ALA A 113 -41.53 -8.66 14.02
CA ALA A 113 -40.73 -9.37 15.01
C ALA A 113 -41.59 -10.07 16.05
N THR A 114 -42.70 -9.46 16.46
CA THR A 114 -43.68 -10.07 17.36
C THR A 114 -44.34 -11.30 16.72
N ALA A 115 -44.77 -11.17 15.45
CA ALA A 115 -45.37 -12.29 14.72
C ALA A 115 -44.38 -13.44 14.50
N GLU A 116 -43.10 -13.17 14.25
CA GLU A 116 -42.08 -14.21 14.05
C GLU A 116 -41.69 -14.87 15.37
N ARG A 117 -41.52 -14.11 16.46
CA ARG A 117 -41.31 -14.66 17.81
C ARG A 117 -42.46 -15.59 18.23
N ALA A 118 -43.69 -15.29 17.81
CA ALA A 118 -44.85 -16.13 18.10
C ALA A 118 -44.85 -17.46 17.32
N LYS A 119 -44.10 -17.58 16.22
CA LYS A 119 -43.95 -18.83 15.44
C LYS A 119 -42.89 -19.77 16.01
N ILE A 120 -41.99 -19.27 16.85
CA ILE A 120 -40.94 -20.08 17.48
C ILE A 120 -41.59 -21.00 18.52
N PRO A 121 -41.42 -22.33 18.42
CA PRO A 121 -41.95 -23.26 19.41
C PRO A 121 -41.37 -22.96 20.79
N ALA A 122 -42.20 -23.03 21.83
CA ALA A 122 -41.76 -22.80 23.21
C ALA A 122 -40.63 -23.75 23.66
N SER A 123 -40.50 -24.91 23.00
CA SER A 123 -39.40 -25.87 23.20
C SER A 123 -38.04 -25.41 22.69
N GLU A 124 -38.01 -24.47 21.74
CA GLU A 124 -36.78 -23.90 21.16
C GLU A 124 -36.33 -22.62 21.87
N LEU A 125 -37.20 -22.02 22.68
CA LEU A 125 -36.88 -20.85 23.48
C LEU A 125 -36.05 -21.26 24.70
N LYS A 126 -34.79 -20.80 24.75
CA LYS A 126 -33.98 -20.92 25.96
C LYS A 126 -34.62 -20.06 27.06
N PRO A 127 -34.83 -20.59 28.28
CA PRO A 127 -35.27 -19.77 29.41
C PRO A 127 -34.27 -18.64 29.65
N VAL A 128 -34.77 -17.40 29.75
CA VAL A 128 -33.97 -16.26 30.16
C VAL A 128 -33.43 -16.56 31.56
N ALA A 129 -32.11 -16.54 31.71
CA ALA A 129 -31.48 -16.80 32.98
C ALA A 129 -31.82 -15.66 33.97
N PRO A 130 -31.96 -15.96 35.27
CA PRO A 130 -32.17 -14.93 36.28
C PRO A 130 -31.03 -13.90 36.20
N GLY A 131 -31.35 -12.63 35.94
CA GLY A 131 -30.38 -11.53 35.86
C GLY A 131 -30.07 -11.02 34.45
N GLU A 132 -30.31 -11.80 33.38
CA GLU A 132 -29.95 -11.39 32.00
C GLU A 132 -30.62 -10.09 31.54
N ALA A 133 -31.86 -9.85 31.97
CA ALA A 133 -32.56 -8.59 31.67
C ALA A 133 -31.91 -7.38 32.38
N SER A 134 -31.52 -7.56 33.65
CA SER A 134 -30.84 -6.53 34.44
C SER A 134 -29.44 -6.23 33.87
N ASP A 135 -28.71 -7.27 33.45
CA ASP A 135 -27.38 -7.12 32.86
C ASP A 135 -27.45 -6.40 31.51
N SER A 136 -28.48 -6.71 30.72
CA SER A 136 -28.75 -6.04 29.44
C SER A 136 -29.10 -4.56 29.64
N GLU A 137 -29.91 -4.23 30.64
CA GLU A 137 -30.25 -2.84 30.98
C GLU A 137 -29.04 -2.06 31.50
N ALA A 138 -28.21 -2.68 32.36
CA ALA A 138 -26.98 -2.08 32.86
C ALA A 138 -26.00 -1.75 31.72
N TYR A 139 -25.79 -2.69 30.81
CA TYR A 139 -24.96 -2.48 29.62
C TYR A 139 -25.51 -1.36 28.73
N ALA A 140 -26.82 -1.35 28.47
CA ALA A 140 -27.44 -0.29 27.66
C ALA A 140 -27.32 1.09 28.35
N ALA A 141 -27.42 1.16 29.67
CA ALA A 141 -27.21 2.39 30.44
C ALA A 141 -25.76 2.89 30.32
N GLU A 142 -24.79 1.99 30.42
CA GLU A 142 -23.37 2.30 30.24
C GLU A 142 -23.07 2.84 28.82
N GLN A 143 -23.64 2.22 27.78
CA GLN A 143 -23.47 2.70 26.40
C GLN A 143 -24.08 4.08 26.19
N ARG A 144 -25.26 4.36 26.77
CA ARG A 144 -25.87 5.70 26.72
C ARG A 144 -25.02 6.74 27.45
N ALA A 145 -24.39 6.38 28.57
CA ALA A 145 -23.50 7.28 29.31
C ALA A 145 -22.20 7.60 28.53
N ARG A 146 -21.74 6.67 27.67
CA ARG A 146 -20.54 6.83 26.83
C ARG A 146 -20.80 7.56 25.52
N ALA A 147 -22.06 7.69 25.10
CA ALA A 147 -22.41 8.32 23.84
C ALA A 147 -22.33 9.86 23.93
N THR A 148 -21.46 10.48 23.15
CA THR A 148 -21.43 11.94 22.99
C THR A 148 -22.58 12.38 22.08
N PRO A 149 -23.45 13.33 22.51
CA PRO A 149 -24.52 13.84 21.66
C PRO A 149 -23.98 14.49 20.38
N PRO A 150 -24.69 14.39 19.24
CA PRO A 150 -24.31 15.09 18.03
C PRO A 150 -24.33 16.61 18.27
N PRO A 151 -23.43 17.39 17.61
CA PRO A 151 -23.44 18.84 17.73
C PRO A 151 -24.76 19.42 17.23
N ALA A 152 -25.20 20.52 17.85
CA ALA A 152 -26.43 21.20 17.45
C ALA A 152 -26.32 21.72 16.00
N PRO A 153 -27.37 21.60 15.19
CA PRO A 153 -27.37 22.15 13.83
C PRO A 153 -27.21 23.68 13.88
N HIS A 154 -26.38 24.21 12.99
CA HIS A 154 -26.22 25.65 12.73
C HIS A 154 -27.34 26.19 11.84
#